data_AF-A0A9P0FIS5-F1
#
_entry.id   AF-A0A9P0FIS5-F1
#
_cell.length_a   1.000
_cell.length_b   1.000
_cell.length_c   1.000
_cell.angle_alpha   90.00
_cell.angle_beta   90.00
_cell.angle_gamma   90.00
#
_symmetry.space_group_name_H-M   'P 1'
#
loop_
_entity.id
_entity.type
_entity.pdbx_description
1 polymer ?
#
loop_
_entity_poly.entity_id
_entity_poly.type
_entity_poly.pdbx_seq_one_letter_code
_entity_poly.pdbx_strand_id
1 'polypeptide(L)'
;MLCILILVFWVANSTFARGDHNPNYSCDFGDAPTVTQITEPIDHSETPSWDGRRDMLYYVDVHTGRVLSYNYDTGKVHSITLGSGSIGPVVQTKNKDVLLVGFNRSIVAVEWDGKNNMSKKTVLTQVSDRFPDSHFNDGKTDKNGRLWWGTMGLTPDIQNQGALYKITSQNLNKPDVVISPVNVSNGLAWNKANDKFYYINFPARKIFAYDFNLEKGEISNQKVVFDLEDHKQLSGKPDGMTIDIEDNLWIALFGGGSVIKVNPTTGQLLNKIAIPAQYVTDTMFGGPNLDILFVTTFKYTLTDEQKKQQPAAGALFAVKILKTKGRPVFEAFRKCEMRKISWFHCNYHQIK
;
A
#
# COMPACT_ATOMS: atom_id res chain seq x y z
N MET A 1 26.22 6.67 -25.93
CA MET A 1 25.12 5.95 -26.61
C MET A 1 25.34 4.46 -26.41
N LEU A 2 24.68 3.85 -25.43
CA LEU A 2 24.53 2.39 -25.37
C LEU A 2 23.25 2.09 -24.59
N CYS A 3 22.22 1.64 -25.32
CA CYS A 3 20.95 1.20 -24.76
C CYS A 3 21.16 -0.14 -24.04
N ILE A 4 20.86 -0.20 -22.74
CA ILE A 4 20.67 -1.48 -22.05
C ILE A 4 19.19 -1.81 -22.14
N LEU A 5 18.82 -2.62 -23.14
CA LEU A 5 17.53 -3.31 -23.16
C LEU A 5 17.59 -4.46 -22.16
N ILE A 6 16.77 -4.39 -21.11
CA ILE A 6 16.53 -5.52 -20.21
C ILE A 6 15.43 -6.38 -20.84
N LEU A 7 15.83 -7.54 -21.38
CA LEU A 7 14.92 -8.59 -21.84
C LEU A 7 14.39 -9.36 -20.64
N VAL A 8 13.09 -9.30 -20.40
CA VAL A 8 12.38 -10.17 -19.46
C VAL A 8 11.89 -11.39 -20.25
N PHE A 9 12.41 -12.58 -19.92
CA PHE A 9 11.94 -13.83 -20.53
C PHE A 9 10.72 -14.39 -19.77
N TRP A 10 9.73 -14.81 -20.54
CA TRP A 10 8.53 -15.51 -20.09
C TRP A 10 8.83 -17.02 -20.09
N VAL A 11 8.81 -17.68 -18.93
CA VAL A 11 8.92 -19.15 -18.87
C VAL A 11 7.53 -19.74 -19.00
N ALA A 12 7.14 -20.08 -20.23
CA ALA A 12 6.03 -20.99 -20.49
C ALA A 12 6.54 -22.44 -20.32
N ASN A 13 5.82 -23.25 -19.56
CA ASN A 13 6.06 -24.69 -19.41
C ASN A 13 6.27 -25.38 -20.76
N SER A 14 7.50 -25.82 -21.02
CA SER A 14 7.81 -26.80 -22.07
C SER A 14 8.98 -27.67 -21.62
N THR A 15 8.80 -28.97 -21.81
CA THR A 15 9.71 -30.06 -21.46
C THR A 15 11.10 -29.88 -22.09
N PHE A 16 12.15 -29.80 -21.28
CA PHE A 16 13.53 -29.71 -21.78
C PHE A 16 14.05 -31.07 -22.26
N ALA A 17 14.33 -31.17 -23.56
CA ALA A 17 15.27 -32.14 -24.11
C ALA A 17 16.72 -31.63 -23.89
N ARG A 18 17.63 -32.53 -23.54
CA ARG A 18 19.06 -32.27 -23.32
C ARG A 18 19.75 -31.85 -24.62
N GLY A 19 20.58 -30.80 -24.55
CA GLY A 19 21.51 -30.41 -25.61
C GLY A 19 22.68 -29.58 -25.05
N ASP A 20 23.86 -30.21 -25.05
CA ASP A 20 25.25 -29.74 -25.10
C ASP A 20 25.69 -28.47 -24.34
N HIS A 21 26.52 -28.70 -23.31
CA HIS A 21 27.29 -27.70 -22.56
C HIS A 21 28.50 -27.21 -23.36
N ASN A 22 28.55 -25.90 -23.66
CA ASN A 22 29.76 -25.18 -24.02
C ASN A 22 30.27 -24.41 -22.77
N PRO A 23 31.48 -24.69 -22.24
CA PRO A 23 31.87 -24.23 -20.89
C PRO A 23 32.34 -22.78 -20.78
N ASN A 24 32.26 -21.96 -21.84
CA ASN A 24 32.87 -20.61 -21.85
C ASN A 24 31.89 -19.42 -21.83
N TYR A 25 30.61 -19.64 -21.54
CA TYR A 25 29.67 -18.55 -21.26
C TYR A 25 28.68 -18.95 -20.15
N SER A 26 29.09 -18.84 -18.88
CA SER A 26 28.14 -18.78 -17.77
C SER A 26 27.73 -17.33 -17.56
N CYS A 27 26.65 -16.89 -18.20
CA CYS A 27 25.97 -15.68 -17.76
C CYS A 27 25.32 -15.97 -16.41
N ASP A 28 25.96 -15.56 -15.33
CA ASP A 28 25.39 -15.67 -13.98
C ASP A 28 24.27 -14.63 -13.83
N PHE A 29 23.04 -15.05 -14.09
CA PHE A 29 21.83 -14.24 -13.90
C PHE A 29 21.33 -14.24 -12.45
N GLY A 30 22.07 -14.84 -11.50
CA GLY A 30 21.63 -15.05 -10.12
C GLY A 30 21.40 -13.79 -9.27
N ASP A 31 21.73 -12.61 -9.81
CA ASP A 31 21.85 -11.36 -9.05
C ASP A 31 20.82 -10.27 -9.40
N ALA A 32 19.97 -10.49 -10.41
CA ALA A 32 18.95 -9.52 -10.83
C ALA A 32 17.63 -9.71 -10.08
N PRO A 33 16.86 -8.63 -9.79
CA PRO A 33 15.55 -8.77 -9.18
C PRO A 33 14.60 -9.65 -10.00
N THR A 34 14.00 -10.64 -9.36
CA THR A 34 12.99 -11.51 -9.98
C THR A 34 11.60 -11.02 -9.64
N VAL A 35 10.74 -10.83 -10.63
CA VAL A 35 9.34 -10.40 -10.48
C VAL A 35 8.43 -11.59 -10.79
N THR A 36 7.57 -11.97 -9.84
CA THR A 36 6.67 -13.13 -9.97
C THR A 36 5.24 -12.73 -9.65
N GLN A 37 4.29 -13.06 -10.52
CA GLN A 37 2.86 -12.99 -10.19
C GLN A 37 2.52 -14.08 -9.18
N ILE A 38 1.86 -13.74 -8.08
CA ILE A 38 1.57 -14.67 -6.98
C ILE A 38 0.09 -14.85 -6.66
N THR A 39 -0.79 -14.06 -7.29
CA THR A 39 -2.25 -14.23 -7.18
C THR A 39 -2.93 -14.09 -8.53
N GLU A 40 -4.18 -14.52 -8.60
CA GLU A 40 -5.07 -14.13 -9.69
C GLU A 40 -5.32 -12.60 -9.69
N PRO A 41 -5.58 -11.98 -10.86
CA PRO A 41 -5.82 -10.54 -10.92
C PRO A 41 -7.22 -10.13 -10.46
N ILE A 42 -7.28 -9.12 -9.58
CA ILE A 42 -8.52 -8.45 -9.13
C ILE A 42 -8.65 -7.06 -9.75
N ASP A 43 -9.71 -6.31 -9.46
CA ASP A 43 -9.98 -5.04 -10.16
C ASP A 43 -9.00 -3.94 -9.75
N HIS A 44 -8.80 -3.75 -8.45
CA HIS A 44 -7.93 -2.72 -7.92
C HIS A 44 -7.28 -3.19 -6.61
N SER A 45 -6.13 -3.87 -6.72
CA SER A 45 -5.37 -4.25 -5.53
C SER A 45 -4.63 -3.04 -4.94
N GLU A 46 -4.69 -2.87 -3.63
CA GLU A 46 -4.11 -1.71 -2.92
C GLU A 46 -3.88 -2.03 -1.43
N THR A 47 -3.18 -1.15 -0.72
CA THR A 47 -2.91 -1.09 0.72
C THR A 47 -2.27 -2.37 1.29
N PRO A 48 -1.27 -2.99 0.62
CA PRO A 48 -0.59 -4.17 1.13
C PRO A 48 0.02 -3.93 2.50
N SER A 49 -0.29 -4.82 3.43
CA SER A 49 0.11 -4.76 4.83
C SER A 49 0.52 -6.13 5.35
N TRP A 50 1.81 -6.30 5.65
CA TRP A 50 2.39 -7.56 6.09
C TRP A 50 2.24 -7.79 7.60
N ASP A 51 1.64 -8.92 7.98
CA ASP A 51 1.60 -9.43 9.35
C ASP A 51 2.61 -10.57 9.55
N GLY A 52 3.82 -10.22 9.99
CA GLY A 52 4.87 -11.19 10.29
C GLY A 52 4.56 -12.14 11.45
N ARG A 53 3.49 -11.91 12.22
CA ARG A 53 3.05 -12.86 13.26
C ARG A 53 2.29 -14.05 12.69
N ARG A 54 1.88 -13.95 11.42
CA ARG A 54 1.08 -14.96 10.70
C ARG A 54 1.65 -15.38 9.36
N ASP A 55 2.69 -14.71 8.90
CA ASP A 55 3.22 -14.80 7.54
C ASP A 55 2.10 -14.56 6.50
N MET A 56 1.36 -13.46 6.71
CA MET A 56 0.22 -13.09 5.87
C MET A 56 0.33 -11.65 5.37
N LEU A 57 0.03 -11.45 4.10
CA LEU A 57 -0.17 -10.13 3.52
C LEU A 57 -1.67 -9.84 3.45
N TYR A 58 -2.13 -8.79 4.10
CA TYR A 58 -3.46 -8.22 3.89
C TYR A 58 -3.39 -7.15 2.80
N TYR A 59 -4.43 -7.04 1.98
CA TYR A 59 -4.57 -6.02 0.95
C TYR A 59 -6.06 -5.90 0.61
N VAL A 60 -6.44 -4.94 -0.23
CA VAL A 60 -7.86 -4.71 -0.56
C VAL A 60 -8.12 -4.77 -2.05
N ASP A 61 -9.39 -4.96 -2.42
CA ASP A 61 -9.90 -4.69 -3.76
C ASP A 61 -10.83 -3.48 -3.69
N VAL A 62 -10.28 -2.30 -4.01
CA VAL A 62 -10.87 -0.98 -3.71
C VAL A 62 -12.32 -0.87 -4.19
N HIS A 63 -12.62 -1.35 -5.41
CA HIS A 63 -13.93 -1.17 -6.03
C HIS A 63 -14.96 -2.23 -5.64
N THR A 64 -14.54 -3.38 -5.11
CA THR A 64 -15.46 -4.48 -4.74
C THR A 64 -15.70 -4.58 -3.23
N GLY A 65 -15.07 -3.71 -2.44
CA GLY A 65 -15.24 -3.66 -0.99
C GLY A 65 -14.66 -4.89 -0.27
N ARG A 66 -13.70 -5.59 -0.90
CA ARG A 66 -13.10 -6.81 -0.34
C ARG A 66 -11.81 -6.49 0.40
N VAL A 67 -11.65 -7.07 1.58
CA VAL A 67 -10.34 -7.27 2.23
C VAL A 67 -9.88 -8.67 1.86
N LEU A 68 -8.65 -8.79 1.39
CA LEU A 68 -8.00 -10.03 1.01
C LEU A 68 -6.84 -10.32 1.95
N SER A 69 -6.52 -11.60 2.07
CA SER A 69 -5.33 -12.09 2.74
C SER A 69 -4.64 -13.14 1.91
N TYR A 70 -3.36 -12.95 1.64
CA TYR A 70 -2.48 -13.92 1.02
C TYR A 70 -1.62 -14.56 2.12
N ASN A 71 -1.70 -15.88 2.26
CA ASN A 71 -0.83 -16.64 3.16
C ASN A 71 0.45 -17.06 2.43
N TYR A 72 1.60 -16.61 2.94
CA TYR A 72 2.89 -16.80 2.30
C TYR A 72 3.28 -18.27 2.15
N ASP A 73 3.06 -19.08 3.19
CA ASP A 73 3.50 -20.48 3.21
C ASP A 73 2.71 -21.36 2.24
N THR A 74 1.39 -21.12 2.16
CA THR A 74 0.47 -21.96 1.39
C THR A 74 0.12 -21.40 0.02
N GLY A 75 0.43 -20.13 -0.24
CA GLY A 75 0.01 -19.39 -1.43
C GLY A 75 -1.50 -19.15 -1.51
N LYS A 76 -2.28 -19.49 -0.46
CA LYS A 76 -3.74 -19.36 -0.48
C LYS A 76 -4.18 -17.92 -0.28
N VAL A 77 -5.21 -17.54 -1.01
CA VAL A 77 -5.90 -16.26 -0.86
C VAL A 77 -7.30 -16.49 -0.28
N HIS A 78 -7.63 -15.72 0.75
CA HIS A 78 -8.97 -15.62 1.30
C HIS A 78 -9.48 -14.19 1.19
N SER A 79 -10.79 -14.00 1.25
CA SER A 79 -11.37 -12.66 1.24
C SER A 79 -12.67 -12.59 2.01
N ILE A 80 -12.94 -11.40 2.53
CA ILE A 80 -14.22 -10.99 3.11
C ILE A 80 -14.68 -9.69 2.46
N THR A 81 -15.98 -9.51 2.29
CA THR A 81 -16.56 -8.29 1.71
C THR A 81 -17.15 -7.44 2.83
N LEU A 82 -16.81 -6.16 2.94
CA LEU A 82 -17.37 -5.26 3.95
C LEU A 82 -18.77 -4.76 3.57
N GLY A 83 -18.99 -4.50 2.28
CA GLY A 83 -20.26 -4.08 1.69
C GLY A 83 -20.02 -3.52 0.28
N SER A 84 -21.06 -2.96 -0.33
CA SER A 84 -20.93 -2.16 -1.56
C SER A 84 -20.36 -0.77 -1.21
N GLY A 85 -19.15 -0.47 -1.67
CA GLY A 85 -18.49 0.80 -1.40
C GLY A 85 -16.99 0.73 -1.66
N SER A 86 -16.34 1.89 -1.57
CA SER A 86 -14.88 1.97 -1.69
C SER A 86 -14.23 1.47 -0.41
N ILE A 87 -13.19 0.64 -0.55
CA ILE A 87 -12.37 0.18 0.56
C ILE A 87 -10.95 0.74 0.42
N GLY A 88 -10.36 1.14 1.53
CA GLY A 88 -9.04 1.75 1.58
C GLY A 88 -8.14 1.02 2.57
N PRO A 89 -7.41 1.73 3.46
CA PRO A 89 -6.33 1.15 4.25
C PRO A 89 -6.75 -0.05 5.09
N VAL A 90 -5.97 -1.13 5.04
CA VAL A 90 -6.04 -2.25 5.96
C VAL A 90 -4.77 -2.34 6.79
N VAL A 91 -4.91 -2.32 8.12
CA VAL A 91 -3.77 -2.48 9.04
C VAL A 91 -4.09 -3.47 10.15
N GLN A 92 -3.07 -4.16 10.63
CA GLN A 92 -3.19 -5.03 11.78
C GLN A 92 -3.27 -4.21 13.06
N THR A 93 -3.95 -4.74 14.07
CA THR A 93 -3.87 -4.21 15.43
C THR A 93 -2.95 -5.05 16.31
N LYS A 94 -2.64 -4.52 17.49
CA LYS A 94 -2.01 -5.24 18.60
C LYS A 94 -2.82 -6.46 19.06
N ASN A 95 -4.12 -6.51 18.76
CA ASN A 95 -4.85 -7.78 18.81
C ASN A 95 -4.70 -8.44 17.45
N LYS A 96 -3.98 -9.56 17.44
CA LYS A 96 -3.71 -10.31 16.23
C LYS A 96 -4.99 -10.61 15.44
N ASP A 97 -6.12 -10.89 16.07
CA ASP A 97 -7.36 -11.32 15.38
C ASP A 97 -8.26 -10.15 14.95
N VAL A 98 -7.75 -8.91 15.02
CA VAL A 98 -8.48 -7.70 14.63
C VAL A 98 -7.66 -6.85 13.67
N LEU A 99 -8.27 -6.53 12.54
CA LEU A 99 -7.81 -5.52 11.58
C LEU A 99 -8.61 -4.22 11.76
N LEU A 100 -7.99 -3.10 11.42
CA LEU A 100 -8.69 -1.85 11.14
C LEU A 100 -8.70 -1.64 9.63
N VAL A 101 -9.89 -1.31 9.12
CA VAL A 101 -10.13 -1.17 7.68
C VAL A 101 -10.86 0.15 7.41
N GLY A 102 -10.37 0.93 6.45
CA GLY A 102 -11.10 2.07 5.89
C GLY A 102 -12.17 1.59 4.91
N PHE A 103 -13.44 1.92 5.16
CA PHE A 103 -14.55 1.61 4.26
C PHE A 103 -15.41 2.85 4.05
N ASN A 104 -15.43 3.38 2.83
CA ASN A 104 -15.86 4.74 2.50
C ASN A 104 -15.13 5.72 3.44
N ARG A 105 -15.84 6.42 4.33
CA ARG A 105 -15.26 7.28 5.38
C ARG A 105 -15.22 6.64 6.76
N SER A 106 -15.65 5.39 6.88
CA SER A 106 -15.74 4.70 8.15
C SER A 106 -14.43 3.98 8.48
N ILE A 107 -14.02 4.05 9.74
CA ILE A 107 -13.02 3.13 10.29
C ILE A 107 -13.79 1.92 10.84
N VAL A 108 -13.50 0.73 10.33
CA VAL A 108 -14.18 -0.51 10.68
C VAL A 108 -13.19 -1.45 11.37
N ALA A 109 -13.53 -1.89 12.58
CA ALA A 109 -12.85 -3.01 13.21
C ALA A 109 -13.39 -4.33 12.64
N VAL A 110 -12.50 -5.14 12.10
CA VAL A 110 -12.82 -6.44 11.50
C VAL A 110 -12.16 -7.53 12.32
N GLU A 111 -12.95 -8.34 13.01
CA GLU A 111 -12.50 -9.56 13.69
C GLU A 111 -12.42 -10.68 12.64
N TRP A 112 -11.19 -11.03 12.25
CA TRP A 112 -10.91 -11.99 11.19
C TRP A 112 -9.50 -12.56 11.32
N ASP A 113 -9.36 -13.87 11.13
CA ASP A 113 -8.07 -14.58 11.19
C ASP A 113 -7.35 -14.65 9.84
N GLY A 114 -7.99 -14.20 8.75
CA GLY A 114 -7.46 -14.27 7.39
C GLY A 114 -7.58 -15.64 6.71
N LYS A 115 -8.23 -16.63 7.32
CA LYS A 115 -8.19 -18.02 6.84
C LYS A 115 -9.54 -18.57 6.39
N ASN A 116 -10.60 -17.78 6.55
CA ASN A 116 -11.96 -18.16 6.18
C ASN A 116 -12.72 -16.95 5.61
N ASN A 117 -13.97 -17.16 5.19
CA ASN A 117 -14.80 -16.11 4.60
C ASN A 117 -15.73 -15.42 5.63
N MET A 118 -15.57 -15.70 6.92
CA MET A 118 -16.40 -15.14 7.99
C MET A 118 -15.66 -14.06 8.76
N SER A 119 -16.36 -13.00 9.12
CA SER A 119 -15.82 -11.95 9.97
C SER A 119 -16.91 -11.25 10.76
N LYS A 120 -16.55 -10.69 11.92
CA LYS A 120 -17.41 -9.76 12.63
C LYS A 120 -16.90 -8.34 12.42
N LYS A 121 -17.79 -7.44 12.01
CA LYS A 121 -17.47 -6.07 11.66
C LYS A 121 -18.09 -5.12 12.67
N THR A 122 -17.40 -4.03 13.00
CA THR A 122 -17.90 -2.99 13.88
C THR A 122 -17.42 -1.64 13.34
N VAL A 123 -18.35 -0.78 12.93
CA VAL A 123 -18.01 0.62 12.62
C VAL A 123 -17.61 1.31 13.91
N LEU A 124 -16.45 1.94 13.91
CA LEU A 124 -15.88 2.61 15.08
C LEU A 124 -16.17 4.11 15.06
N THR A 125 -15.97 4.72 13.89
CA THR A 125 -16.10 6.15 13.68
C THR A 125 -16.16 6.44 12.18
N GLN A 126 -16.48 7.67 11.83
CA GLN A 126 -16.39 8.22 10.48
C GLN A 126 -15.54 9.49 10.48
N VAL A 127 -14.82 9.72 9.39
CA VAL A 127 -14.11 10.98 9.15
C VAL A 127 -14.91 11.90 8.23
N SER A 128 -14.50 13.17 8.21
CA SER A 128 -14.93 14.19 7.25
C SER A 128 -16.44 14.39 7.12
N ASP A 129 -16.99 15.29 7.94
CA ASP A 129 -18.31 15.88 7.66
C ASP A 129 -18.25 16.89 6.51
N ARG A 130 -17.07 17.52 6.33
CA ARG A 130 -16.83 18.57 5.33
C ARG A 130 -16.86 18.05 3.90
N PHE A 131 -16.41 16.81 3.67
CA PHE A 131 -16.36 16.19 2.35
C PHE A 131 -17.18 14.90 2.34
N PRO A 132 -18.52 15.00 2.26
CA PRO A 132 -19.42 13.87 2.43
C PRO A 132 -19.45 12.88 1.25
N ASP A 133 -18.72 13.17 0.17
CA ASP A 133 -18.53 12.22 -0.94
C ASP A 133 -17.09 11.65 -0.97
N SER A 134 -16.25 12.04 -0.01
CA SER A 134 -14.89 11.51 0.11
C SER A 134 -14.87 10.07 0.59
N HIS A 135 -13.77 9.38 0.33
CA HIS A 135 -13.48 8.06 0.89
C HIS A 135 -12.00 7.96 1.25
N PHE A 136 -11.67 7.04 2.16
CA PHE A 136 -10.28 6.68 2.44
C PHE A 136 -9.61 6.14 1.17
N ASN A 137 -8.32 6.47 1.00
CA ASN A 137 -7.50 5.99 -0.10
C ASN A 137 -6.34 5.15 0.45
N ASP A 138 -5.22 5.77 0.81
CA ASP A 138 -4.08 5.10 1.45
C ASP A 138 -3.89 5.53 2.92
N GLY A 139 -3.18 4.70 3.68
CA GLY A 139 -2.96 4.86 5.10
C GLY A 139 -2.07 3.78 5.72
N LYS A 140 -1.19 4.20 6.63
CA LYS A 140 -0.32 3.30 7.42
C LYS A 140 -0.32 3.68 8.88
N THR A 141 0.34 2.85 9.69
CA THR A 141 0.48 3.05 11.13
C THR A 141 1.88 3.58 11.45
N ASP A 142 1.98 4.60 12.30
CA ASP A 142 3.27 5.06 12.82
C ASP A 142 3.82 4.14 13.93
N LYS A 143 5.05 4.38 14.36
CA LYS A 143 5.71 3.59 15.42
C LYS A 143 4.95 3.56 16.76
N ASN A 144 4.13 4.56 17.04
CA ASN A 144 3.32 4.65 18.26
C ASN A 144 1.94 4.02 18.11
N GLY A 145 1.63 3.40 16.96
CA GLY A 145 0.35 2.76 16.70
C GLY A 145 -0.75 3.73 16.26
N ARG A 146 -0.40 4.96 15.86
CA ARG A 146 -1.37 5.94 15.33
C ARG A 146 -1.63 5.65 13.86
N LEU A 147 -2.89 5.72 13.44
CA LEU A 147 -3.26 5.62 12.03
C LEU A 147 -3.02 6.97 11.36
N TRP A 148 -2.33 6.94 10.23
CA TRP A 148 -2.17 8.07 9.33
C TRP A 148 -2.86 7.74 8.03
N TRP A 149 -4.16 8.01 7.98
CA TRP A 149 -5.04 7.60 6.89
C TRP A 149 -5.57 8.83 6.21
N GLY A 150 -5.50 8.86 4.89
CA GLY A 150 -6.02 9.99 4.16
C GLY A 150 -7.15 9.63 3.21
N THR A 151 -7.90 10.66 2.86
CA THR A 151 -9.05 10.58 1.98
C THR A 151 -8.78 11.26 0.65
N MET A 152 -9.65 10.98 -0.32
CA MET A 152 -9.78 11.68 -1.58
C MET A 152 -11.26 11.96 -1.87
N GLY A 153 -11.55 12.83 -2.84
CA GLY A 153 -12.92 13.02 -3.34
C GLY A 153 -13.51 11.74 -3.96
N LEU A 154 -14.74 11.80 -4.45
CA LEU A 154 -15.41 10.64 -5.07
C LEU A 154 -14.59 9.99 -6.20
N THR A 155 -13.85 10.81 -6.94
CA THR A 155 -12.98 10.40 -8.04
C THR A 155 -11.67 11.21 -8.00
N PRO A 156 -10.57 10.72 -8.60
CA PRO A 156 -9.26 11.38 -8.52
C PRO A 156 -9.17 12.73 -9.24
N ASP A 157 -10.12 13.05 -10.12
CA ASP A 157 -10.25 14.34 -10.79
C ASP A 157 -10.91 15.42 -9.92
N ILE A 158 -11.63 15.03 -8.87
CA ILE A 158 -12.24 15.97 -7.93
C ILE A 158 -11.19 16.44 -6.92
N GLN A 159 -10.69 17.65 -7.16
CA GLN A 159 -9.62 18.25 -6.37
C GLN A 159 -10.09 18.78 -5.01
N ASN A 160 -9.15 18.86 -4.07
CA ASN A 160 -9.31 19.50 -2.76
C ASN A 160 -10.44 18.96 -1.87
N GLN A 161 -10.87 17.71 -2.06
CA GLN A 161 -11.89 17.04 -1.24
C GLN A 161 -11.34 15.92 -0.34
N GLY A 162 -10.02 15.80 -0.26
CA GLY A 162 -9.31 14.91 0.65
C GLY A 162 -8.75 15.62 1.88
N ALA A 163 -8.35 14.82 2.86
CA ALA A 163 -7.52 15.24 3.98
C ALA A 163 -6.69 14.07 4.50
N LEU A 164 -5.53 14.34 5.10
CA LEU A 164 -4.75 13.36 5.85
C LEU A 164 -5.13 13.47 7.34
N TYR A 165 -5.48 12.34 7.96
CA TYR A 165 -5.88 12.27 9.36
C TYR A 165 -4.83 11.56 10.22
N LYS A 166 -4.68 11.99 11.47
CA LYS A 166 -4.00 11.26 12.54
C LYS A 166 -5.05 10.74 13.52
N ILE A 167 -5.23 9.42 13.54
CA ILE A 167 -6.22 8.75 14.40
C ILE A 167 -5.51 7.88 15.44
N THR A 168 -5.99 7.97 16.67
CA THR A 168 -5.55 7.23 17.85
C THR A 168 -6.76 6.61 18.51
N SER A 169 -6.56 5.74 19.50
CA SER A 169 -7.71 5.29 20.31
C SER A 169 -8.36 6.49 21.01
N GLN A 170 -7.57 7.44 21.53
CA GLN A 170 -8.06 8.57 22.33
C GLN A 170 -8.89 9.59 21.54
N ASN A 171 -8.58 9.82 20.26
CA ASN A 171 -9.30 10.77 19.41
C ASN A 171 -10.21 10.09 18.37
N LEU A 172 -10.56 8.81 18.55
CA LEU A 172 -11.35 8.05 17.57
C LEU A 172 -12.70 8.72 17.25
N ASN A 173 -13.33 9.38 18.23
CA ASN A 173 -14.60 10.10 18.02
C ASN A 173 -14.41 11.45 17.30
N LYS A 174 -13.19 11.98 17.25
CA LYS A 174 -12.87 13.24 16.57
C LYS A 174 -11.43 13.18 16.05
N PRO A 175 -11.19 12.47 14.94
CA PRO A 175 -9.85 12.35 14.35
C PRO A 175 -9.22 13.70 14.01
N ASP A 176 -7.92 13.84 14.26
CA ASP A 176 -7.19 15.07 13.97
C ASP A 176 -6.92 15.18 12.46
N VAL A 177 -7.21 16.33 11.87
CA VAL A 177 -6.81 16.66 10.49
C VAL A 177 -5.38 17.19 10.52
N VAL A 178 -4.49 16.57 9.76
CA VAL A 178 -3.07 16.96 9.68
C VAL A 178 -2.80 17.79 8.43
N ILE A 179 -3.31 17.37 7.28
CA ILE A 179 -3.17 18.07 6.00
C ILE A 179 -4.56 18.19 5.38
N SER A 180 -4.97 19.41 5.04
CA SER A 180 -6.20 19.66 4.29
C SER A 180 -6.13 21.03 3.60
N PRO A 181 -6.67 21.17 2.37
CA PRO A 181 -7.19 20.09 1.53
C PRO A 181 -6.07 19.24 0.90
N VAL A 182 -6.42 18.00 0.54
CA VAL A 182 -5.61 17.08 -0.25
C VAL A 182 -6.40 16.73 -1.52
N ASN A 183 -5.71 16.46 -2.64
CA ASN A 183 -6.40 15.97 -3.84
C ASN A 183 -6.65 14.47 -3.73
N VAL A 184 -5.57 13.69 -3.70
CA VAL A 184 -5.62 12.24 -3.52
C VAL A 184 -4.50 11.87 -2.55
N SER A 185 -4.87 11.55 -1.31
CA SER A 185 -3.93 11.14 -0.28
C SER A 185 -3.38 9.76 -0.58
N ASN A 186 -2.07 9.65 -0.73
CA ASN A 186 -1.45 8.41 -1.18
C ASN A 186 -0.22 8.06 -0.33
N GLY A 187 0.68 7.24 -0.90
CA GLY A 187 1.86 6.67 -0.27
C GLY A 187 2.44 7.48 0.88
N LEU A 188 2.69 6.79 2.00
CA LEU A 188 3.35 7.36 3.16
C LEU A 188 4.37 6.41 3.81
N ALA A 189 5.41 6.99 4.42
CA ALA A 189 6.43 6.25 5.14
C ALA A 189 7.12 7.11 6.23
N TRP A 190 7.80 6.45 7.16
CA TRP A 190 8.69 7.12 8.13
C TRP A 190 10.10 6.58 8.03
N ASN A 191 11.10 7.43 8.21
CA ASN A 191 12.48 6.98 8.27
C ASN A 191 12.78 6.21 9.58
N LYS A 192 13.94 5.55 9.65
CA LYS A 192 14.32 4.67 10.74
C LYS A 192 14.46 5.41 12.06
N ALA A 193 14.96 6.65 12.00
CA ALA A 193 15.08 7.54 13.14
C ALA A 193 13.72 8.03 13.68
N ASN A 194 12.64 7.90 12.90
CA ASN A 194 11.31 8.45 13.20
C ASN A 194 11.33 9.97 13.39
N ASP A 195 12.16 10.66 12.62
CA ASP A 195 12.26 12.12 12.58
C ASP A 195 11.92 12.72 11.21
N LYS A 196 11.60 11.85 10.22
CA LYS A 196 11.04 12.22 8.92
C LYS A 196 9.76 11.44 8.61
N PHE A 197 8.82 12.14 8.01
CA PHE A 197 7.60 11.59 7.40
C PHE A 197 7.62 11.89 5.90
N TYR A 198 7.36 10.89 5.07
CA TYR A 198 7.28 11.01 3.62
C TYR A 198 5.84 10.82 3.16
N TYR A 199 5.43 11.59 2.16
CA TYR A 199 4.03 11.63 1.74
C TYR A 199 3.87 11.97 0.26
N ILE A 200 2.87 11.36 -0.37
CA ILE A 200 2.44 11.64 -1.73
C ILE A 200 1.04 12.24 -1.73
N ASN A 201 0.91 13.41 -2.37
CA ASN A 201 -0.35 13.93 -2.87
C ASN A 201 -0.36 13.70 -4.39
N PHE A 202 -1.04 12.63 -4.83
CA PHE A 202 -0.83 11.95 -6.11
C PHE A 202 -0.72 12.85 -7.37
N PRO A 203 -1.56 13.89 -7.56
CA PRO A 203 -1.49 14.70 -8.79
C PRO A 203 -0.21 15.52 -8.92
N ALA A 204 0.52 15.77 -7.82
CA ALA A 204 1.69 16.64 -7.81
C ALA A 204 2.92 16.03 -8.51
N ARG A 205 2.95 14.71 -8.74
CA ARG A 205 4.11 13.97 -9.28
C ARG A 205 5.41 14.18 -8.48
N LYS A 206 5.28 14.43 -7.18
CA LYS A 206 6.37 14.70 -6.25
C LYS A 206 6.22 13.87 -4.99
N ILE A 207 7.35 13.57 -4.36
CA ILE A 207 7.42 12.99 -3.03
C ILE A 207 7.84 14.11 -2.08
N PHE A 208 7.05 14.31 -1.03
CA PHE A 208 7.32 15.30 0.00
C PHE A 208 7.93 14.63 1.23
N ALA A 209 8.82 15.34 1.91
CA ALA A 209 9.26 15.02 3.26
C ALA A 209 8.87 16.13 4.22
N TYR A 210 8.64 15.73 5.46
CA TYR A 210 8.36 16.59 6.60
C TYR A 210 9.28 16.20 7.75
N ASP A 211 9.63 17.17 8.58
CA ASP A 211 10.16 16.89 9.91
C ASP A 211 9.05 16.26 10.75
N PHE A 212 9.32 15.13 11.40
CA PHE A 212 8.35 14.39 12.18
C PHE A 212 8.71 14.40 13.66
N ASN A 213 7.79 14.84 14.50
CA ASN A 213 7.91 14.68 15.95
C ASN A 213 7.16 13.41 16.37
N LEU A 214 7.89 12.33 16.68
CA LEU A 214 7.29 11.06 17.08
C LEU A 214 6.42 11.17 18.34
N GLU A 215 6.88 11.94 19.34
CA GLU A 215 6.19 12.07 20.62
C GLU A 215 4.81 12.71 20.45
N LYS A 216 4.71 13.80 19.70
CA LYS A 216 3.45 14.53 19.48
C LYS A 216 2.65 14.02 18.27
N GLY A 217 3.31 13.35 17.34
CA GLY A 217 2.74 13.00 16.04
C GLY A 217 2.44 14.25 15.21
N GLU A 218 3.40 15.16 15.13
CA GLU A 218 3.29 16.42 14.39
C GLU A 218 4.27 16.41 13.20
N ILE A 219 3.87 17.04 12.10
CA ILE A 219 4.71 17.23 10.93
C ILE A 219 4.92 18.71 10.65
N SER A 220 6.09 19.08 10.14
CA SER A 220 6.43 20.46 9.78
C SER A 220 7.48 20.50 8.66
N ASN A 221 7.84 21.70 8.19
CA ASN A 221 8.95 21.93 7.26
C ASN A 221 8.88 21.07 5.98
N GLN A 222 7.75 21.15 5.28
CA GLN A 222 7.55 20.45 4.01
C GLN A 222 8.65 20.79 2.99
N LYS A 223 9.23 19.76 2.39
CA LYS A 223 10.17 19.87 1.27
C LYS A 223 9.92 18.80 0.23
N VAL A 224 10.25 19.10 -1.03
CA VAL A 224 10.29 18.08 -2.09
C VAL A 224 11.58 17.30 -1.96
N VAL A 225 11.52 15.97 -1.94
CA VAL A 225 12.70 15.09 -1.92
C VAL A 225 12.91 14.34 -3.22
N PHE A 226 11.88 14.26 -4.06
CA PHE A 226 11.96 13.70 -5.39
C PHE A 226 10.85 14.29 -6.27
N ASP A 227 11.21 14.76 -7.46
CA ASP A 227 10.29 15.31 -8.45
C ASP A 227 10.39 14.47 -9.72
N LEU A 228 9.31 13.81 -10.13
CA LEU A 228 9.36 12.95 -11.31
C LEU A 228 9.60 13.75 -12.60
N GLU A 229 9.30 15.05 -12.63
CA GLU A 229 9.53 15.89 -13.81
C GLU A 229 11.03 16.04 -14.14
N ASP A 230 11.90 15.92 -13.14
CA ASP A 230 13.36 15.95 -13.33
C ASP A 230 13.91 14.64 -13.93
N HIS A 231 13.07 13.60 -14.04
CA HIS A 231 13.43 12.27 -14.49
C HIS A 231 12.61 11.83 -15.70
N LYS A 232 12.91 12.39 -16.89
CA LYS A 232 12.17 12.15 -18.16
C LYS A 232 12.04 10.67 -18.57
N GLN A 233 12.89 9.79 -18.05
CA GLN A 233 12.83 8.33 -18.24
C GLN A 233 11.75 7.63 -17.39
N LEU A 234 11.11 8.36 -16.48
CA LEU A 234 10.00 7.88 -15.66
C LEU A 234 8.68 8.36 -16.25
N SER A 235 7.72 7.45 -16.31
CA SER A 235 6.34 7.70 -16.71
C SER A 235 5.40 7.45 -15.53
N GLY A 236 4.17 7.93 -15.65
CA GLY A 236 3.16 7.76 -14.60
C GLY A 236 3.28 8.74 -13.45
N LYS A 237 2.62 8.39 -12.34
CA LYS A 237 2.51 9.19 -11.12
C LYS A 237 2.89 8.33 -9.91
N PRO A 238 3.54 8.91 -8.90
CA PRO A 238 3.84 8.18 -7.67
C PRO A 238 2.52 7.89 -6.94
N ASP A 239 2.34 6.64 -6.53
CA ASP A 239 1.12 6.11 -5.90
C ASP A 239 1.47 5.71 -4.46
N GLY A 240 1.30 4.45 -4.08
CA GLY A 240 1.75 3.90 -2.81
C GLY A 240 3.28 3.80 -2.68
N MET A 241 3.77 3.81 -1.44
CA MET A 241 5.21 3.71 -1.14
C MET A 241 5.51 2.89 0.12
N THR A 242 6.71 2.30 0.20
CA THR A 242 7.31 1.80 1.44
C THR A 242 8.77 2.25 1.57
N ILE A 243 9.46 1.84 2.62
CA ILE A 243 10.83 2.24 2.91
C ILE A 243 11.67 1.06 3.42
N ASP A 244 12.91 0.95 2.96
CA ASP A 244 13.83 -0.14 3.35
C ASP A 244 14.67 0.20 4.59
N ILE A 245 15.48 -0.75 5.07
CA ILE A 245 16.36 -0.58 6.25
C ILE A 245 17.45 0.49 6.07
N GLU A 246 17.71 0.93 4.83
CA GLU A 246 18.70 1.94 4.46
C GLU A 246 18.08 3.33 4.26
N ASP A 247 16.81 3.50 4.65
CA ASP A 247 16.04 4.73 4.47
C ASP A 247 15.78 5.12 3.00
N ASN A 248 15.84 4.17 2.06
CA ASN A 248 15.42 4.43 0.68
C ASN A 248 13.94 4.13 0.49
N LEU A 249 13.26 5.01 -0.24
CA LEU A 249 11.86 4.90 -0.58
C LEU A 249 11.68 3.97 -1.78
N TRP A 250 10.69 3.09 -1.70
CA TRP A 250 10.23 2.22 -2.77
C TRP A 250 8.85 2.67 -3.17
N ILE A 251 8.69 3.18 -4.39
CA ILE A 251 7.50 3.92 -4.81
C ILE A 251 6.90 3.26 -6.05
N ALA A 252 5.62 2.90 -5.98
CA ALA A 252 4.85 2.43 -7.13
C ALA A 252 4.56 3.58 -8.10
N LEU A 253 4.69 3.32 -9.40
CA LEU A 253 4.37 4.29 -10.46
C LEU A 253 3.09 3.88 -11.20
N PHE A 254 1.98 4.51 -10.85
CA PHE A 254 0.69 4.33 -11.52
C PHE A 254 0.75 4.89 -12.95
N GLY A 255 0.49 4.02 -13.93
CA GLY A 255 0.67 4.34 -15.36
C GLY A 255 2.12 4.28 -15.82
N GLY A 256 3.06 3.96 -14.93
CA GLY A 256 4.50 3.88 -15.19
C GLY A 256 5.05 2.46 -15.28
N GLY A 257 4.25 1.44 -14.97
CA GLY A 257 4.60 0.03 -15.09
C GLY A 257 5.84 -0.38 -14.29
N SER A 258 6.12 0.30 -13.18
CA SER A 258 7.34 0.06 -12.42
C SER A 258 7.24 0.48 -10.95
N VAL A 259 8.17 -0.06 -10.15
CA VAL A 259 8.51 0.46 -8.83
C VAL A 259 9.89 1.11 -8.91
N ILE A 260 10.07 2.28 -8.31
CA ILE A 260 11.38 2.96 -8.23
C ILE A 260 11.93 2.93 -6.81
N LYS A 261 13.26 2.82 -6.69
CA LYS A 261 14.01 2.99 -5.43
C LYS A 261 14.65 4.38 -5.45
N VAL A 262 14.35 5.23 -4.48
CA VAL A 262 14.85 6.60 -4.37
C VAL A 262 15.51 6.80 -3.02
N ASN A 263 16.67 7.45 -3.01
CA ASN A 263 17.28 7.95 -1.78
C ASN A 263 16.69 9.33 -1.46
N PRO A 264 15.86 9.48 -0.41
CA PRO A 264 15.17 10.75 -0.14
C PRO A 264 16.07 11.84 0.45
N THR A 265 17.30 11.50 0.86
CA THR A 265 18.27 12.47 1.40
C THR A 265 19.00 13.19 0.27
N THR A 266 19.37 12.46 -0.77
CA THR A 266 20.12 12.98 -1.93
C THR A 266 19.22 13.30 -3.13
N GLY A 267 17.99 12.77 -3.16
CA GLY A 267 17.10 12.83 -4.32
C GLY A 267 17.48 11.86 -5.44
N GLN A 268 18.45 10.97 -5.22
CA GLN A 268 18.94 10.09 -6.27
C GLN A 268 17.95 8.95 -6.57
N LEU A 269 17.64 8.76 -7.86
CA LEU A 269 17.03 7.53 -8.36
C LEU A 269 18.07 6.40 -8.34
N LEU A 270 17.88 5.42 -7.46
CA LEU A 270 18.81 4.31 -7.24
C LEU A 270 18.49 3.10 -8.13
N ASN A 271 17.20 2.81 -8.35
CA ASN A 271 16.78 1.66 -9.14
C ASN A 271 15.38 1.87 -9.73
N LYS A 272 15.05 1.11 -10.78
CA LYS A 272 13.72 1.00 -11.38
C LYS A 272 13.47 -0.46 -11.75
N ILE A 273 12.43 -1.05 -11.18
CA ILE A 273 12.02 -2.43 -11.43
C ILE A 273 10.74 -2.41 -12.26
N ALA A 274 10.80 -2.99 -13.46
CA ALA A 274 9.62 -3.14 -14.31
C ALA A 274 8.67 -4.18 -13.73
N ILE A 275 7.38 -3.87 -13.72
CA ILE A 275 6.29 -4.76 -13.31
C ILE A 275 5.43 -5.01 -14.56
N PRO A 276 5.00 -6.26 -14.85
CA PRO A 276 4.23 -6.57 -16.05
C PRO A 276 2.74 -6.17 -15.89
N ALA A 277 2.52 -4.93 -15.45
CA ALA A 277 1.23 -4.26 -15.33
C ALA A 277 1.48 -2.74 -15.36
N GLN A 278 0.77 -2.01 -16.23
CA GLN A 278 0.94 -0.58 -16.44
C GLN A 278 0.60 0.24 -15.18
N TYR A 279 -0.44 -0.16 -14.46
CA TYR A 279 -0.92 0.52 -13.27
C TYR A 279 -0.45 -0.21 -12.02
N VAL A 280 0.75 0.15 -11.55
CA VAL A 280 1.31 -0.30 -10.26
C VAL A 280 0.82 0.64 -9.17
N THR A 281 0.21 0.11 -8.12
CA THR A 281 -0.55 0.90 -7.14
C THR A 281 0.18 1.12 -5.83
N ASP A 282 0.65 0.07 -5.15
CA ASP A 282 1.38 0.20 -3.89
C ASP A 282 2.40 -0.92 -3.74
N THR A 283 3.23 -0.80 -2.71
CA THR A 283 4.27 -1.74 -2.40
C THR A 283 4.54 -1.84 -0.90
N MET A 284 4.88 -3.04 -0.45
CA MET A 284 5.17 -3.34 0.94
C MET A 284 6.20 -4.46 1.04
N PHE A 285 7.20 -4.29 1.90
CA PHE A 285 8.10 -5.38 2.22
C PHE A 285 7.42 -6.40 3.15
N GLY A 286 7.70 -7.67 2.91
CA GLY A 286 7.23 -8.77 3.73
C GLY A 286 8.04 -10.04 3.48
N GLY A 287 7.42 -11.19 3.76
CA GLY A 287 8.11 -12.46 3.89
C GLY A 287 8.80 -12.58 5.25
N PRO A 288 9.16 -13.81 5.69
CA PRO A 288 9.74 -14.05 7.01
C PRO A 288 11.03 -13.25 7.28
N ASN A 289 11.78 -12.92 6.23
CA ASN A 289 13.03 -12.16 6.30
C ASN A 289 12.89 -10.68 5.93
N LEU A 290 11.67 -10.22 5.62
CA LEU A 290 11.37 -8.88 5.10
C LEU A 290 12.15 -8.52 3.82
N ASP A 291 12.54 -9.51 3.02
CA ASP A 291 13.36 -9.36 1.80
C ASP A 291 12.54 -9.53 0.50
N ILE A 292 11.21 -9.63 0.62
CA ILE A 292 10.28 -9.70 -0.50
C ILE A 292 9.53 -8.39 -0.58
N LEU A 293 9.58 -7.73 -1.73
CA LEU A 293 8.76 -6.56 -2.00
C LEU A 293 7.48 -7.02 -2.70
N PHE A 294 6.37 -7.01 -1.97
CA PHE A 294 5.05 -7.22 -2.54
C PHE A 294 4.62 -5.96 -3.27
N VAL A 295 3.98 -6.13 -4.42
CA VAL A 295 3.58 -5.04 -5.31
C VAL A 295 2.16 -5.29 -5.80
N THR A 296 1.26 -4.34 -5.52
CA THR A 296 -0.13 -4.38 -5.97
C THR A 296 -0.29 -3.64 -7.29
N THR A 297 -1.29 -4.04 -8.07
CA THR A 297 -1.59 -3.48 -9.38
C THR A 297 -3.09 -3.33 -9.63
N PHE A 298 -3.42 -2.65 -10.72
CA PHE A 298 -4.78 -2.25 -11.07
C PHE A 298 -5.14 -2.65 -12.50
N LYS A 299 -6.40 -3.03 -12.73
CA LYS A 299 -6.93 -3.33 -14.07
C LYS A 299 -8.29 -2.73 -14.38
N TYR A 300 -8.95 -2.10 -13.40
CA TYR A 300 -10.37 -1.74 -13.49
C TYR A 300 -10.71 -0.88 -14.71
N THR A 301 -9.85 0.07 -15.10
CA THR A 301 -10.08 0.92 -16.29
C THR A 301 -9.42 0.40 -17.58
N LEU A 302 -8.78 -0.78 -17.56
CA LEU A 302 -8.22 -1.36 -18.78
C LEU A 302 -9.34 -1.84 -19.71
N THR A 303 -9.19 -1.59 -21.00
CA THR A 303 -10.04 -2.20 -22.03
C THR A 303 -9.76 -3.70 -22.12
N ASP A 304 -10.66 -4.46 -22.73
CA ASP A 304 -10.47 -5.91 -22.89
C ASP A 304 -9.21 -6.24 -23.71
N GLU A 305 -8.86 -5.40 -24.68
CA GLU A 305 -7.63 -5.54 -25.45
C GLU A 305 -6.39 -5.27 -24.58
N GLN A 306 -6.42 -4.23 -23.75
CA GLN A 306 -5.31 -3.96 -22.82
C GLN A 306 -5.16 -5.07 -21.76
N LYS A 307 -6.27 -5.65 -21.29
CA LYS A 307 -6.24 -6.80 -20.37
C LYS A 307 -5.60 -8.04 -21.02
N LYS A 308 -5.85 -8.28 -22.32
CA LYS A 308 -5.16 -9.36 -23.06
C LYS A 308 -3.65 -9.11 -23.18
N GLN A 309 -3.25 -7.86 -23.39
CA GLN A 309 -1.84 -7.47 -23.48
C GLN A 309 -1.12 -7.51 -22.12
N GLN A 310 -1.87 -7.38 -21.03
CA GLN A 310 -1.35 -7.33 -19.66
C GLN A 310 -2.18 -8.27 -18.76
N PRO A 311 -2.13 -9.61 -18.99
CA PRO A 311 -3.02 -10.56 -18.34
C PRO A 311 -2.84 -10.61 -16.81
N ALA A 312 -1.69 -10.16 -16.31
CA ALA A 312 -1.37 -10.10 -14.89
C ALA A 312 -1.75 -8.76 -14.23
N ALA A 313 -2.27 -7.77 -14.98
CA ALA A 313 -2.72 -6.51 -14.41
C ALA A 313 -3.87 -6.74 -13.43
N GLY A 314 -3.76 -6.16 -12.22
CA GLY A 314 -4.68 -6.39 -11.11
C GLY A 314 -4.21 -7.47 -10.11
N ALA A 315 -3.15 -8.21 -10.42
CA ALA A 315 -2.58 -9.22 -9.53
C ALA A 315 -1.63 -8.61 -8.50
N LEU A 316 -1.34 -9.41 -7.47
CA LEU A 316 -0.23 -9.21 -6.56
C LEU A 316 1.04 -9.82 -7.16
N PHE A 317 2.14 -9.07 -7.09
CA PHE A 317 3.48 -9.52 -7.48
C PHE A 317 4.39 -9.62 -6.26
N ALA A 318 5.34 -10.53 -6.30
CA ALA A 318 6.47 -10.61 -5.39
C ALA A 318 7.76 -10.30 -6.14
N VAL A 319 8.54 -9.36 -5.64
CA VAL A 319 9.88 -9.05 -6.13
C VAL A 319 10.92 -9.51 -5.12
N LYS A 320 11.89 -10.31 -5.58
CA LYS A 320 12.98 -10.86 -4.75
C LYS A 320 14.34 -10.44 -5.31
N ILE A 321 15.43 -10.79 -4.61
CA ILE A 321 16.82 -10.48 -4.99
C ILE A 321 17.07 -8.95 -5.02
N LEU A 322 16.56 -8.26 -3.99
CA LEU A 322 16.61 -6.79 -3.89
C LEU A 322 17.90 -6.27 -3.24
N LYS A 323 18.71 -7.16 -2.65
CA LYS A 323 19.91 -6.85 -1.85
C LYS A 323 19.63 -5.86 -0.69
N THR A 324 18.38 -5.78 -0.24
CA THR A 324 17.93 -4.98 0.90
C THR A 324 16.72 -5.66 1.56
N LYS A 325 16.27 -5.10 2.69
CA LYS A 325 15.12 -5.57 3.46
C LYS A 325 14.23 -4.41 3.85
N GLY A 326 12.96 -4.70 4.05
CA GLY A 326 12.03 -3.79 4.72
C GLY A 326 12.19 -3.80 6.23
N ARG A 327 11.23 -3.16 6.88
CA ARG A 327 11.16 -3.02 8.32
C ARG A 327 9.90 -3.69 8.87
N PRO A 328 9.88 -4.06 10.16
CA PRO A 328 8.66 -4.51 10.80
C PRO A 328 7.54 -3.50 10.61
N VAL A 329 6.35 -3.98 10.26
CA VAL A 329 5.14 -3.17 10.12
C VAL A 329 4.61 -2.84 11.50
N PHE A 330 4.24 -1.57 11.74
CA PHE A 330 3.69 -1.16 13.02
C PHE A 330 2.21 -1.49 13.14
N GLU A 331 1.83 -1.94 14.33
CA GLU A 331 0.47 -2.37 14.66
C GLU A 331 -0.32 -1.23 15.29
N ALA A 332 -1.59 -1.10 14.90
CA ALA A 332 -2.50 -0.13 15.50
C ALA A 332 -2.94 -0.54 16.93
N PHE A 333 -3.52 0.41 17.66
CA PHE A 333 -4.06 0.22 19.02
C PHE A 333 -5.08 -0.93 19.16
N ARG A 334 -5.29 -1.44 20.39
CA ARG A 334 -6.14 -2.62 20.64
C ARG A 334 -7.63 -2.29 20.59
N LYS A 335 -8.47 -3.26 20.18
CA LYS A 335 -9.95 -3.12 20.20
C LYS A 335 -10.57 -2.79 21.55
N CYS A 336 -10.02 -3.32 22.64
CA CYS A 336 -10.50 -2.99 23.98
C CYS A 336 -10.23 -1.53 24.38
N GLU A 337 -9.18 -0.91 23.85
CA GLU A 337 -8.91 0.52 24.05
C GLU A 337 -9.91 1.40 23.29
N MET A 338 -10.52 0.87 22.22
CA MET A 338 -11.58 1.55 21.46
C MET A 338 -12.92 1.56 22.20
N ARG A 339 -13.25 0.49 22.95
CA ARG A 339 -14.52 0.37 23.70
C ARG A 339 -14.59 1.22 24.97
N LYS A 340 -13.45 1.58 25.57
CA LYS A 340 -13.44 2.43 26.78
C LYS A 340 -13.94 3.86 26.51
N ILE A 341 -14.03 4.26 25.25
CA ILE A 341 -14.43 5.61 24.83
C ILE A 341 -15.91 5.68 24.44
N SER A 342 -16.57 4.53 24.27
CA SER A 342 -18.01 4.46 23.91
C SER A 342 -18.96 4.46 25.12
N TRP A 343 -18.55 4.95 26.29
CA TRP A 343 -19.40 5.02 27.50
C TRP A 343 -20.20 6.33 27.64
N PHE A 344 -20.27 7.14 26.58
CA PHE A 344 -21.20 8.26 26.50
C PHE A 344 -21.78 8.29 25.08
N HIS A 345 -23.12 8.31 24.97
CA HIS A 345 -23.94 8.24 23.75
C HIS A 345 -24.52 6.86 23.39
N CYS A 346 -25.18 6.24 24.38
CA CYS A 346 -26.44 5.55 24.09
C CYS A 346 -27.54 6.26 24.87
N ASN A 347 -28.20 7.24 24.25
CA ASN A 347 -29.50 7.72 24.70
C ASN A 347 -30.39 7.95 23.47
N TYR A 348 -31.49 7.20 23.47
CA TYR A 348 -32.78 7.47 22.82
C TYR A 348 -32.80 7.83 21.33
N HIS A 349 -33.21 6.86 20.50
CA HIS A 349 -34.56 6.91 19.93
C HIS A 349 -35.02 5.52 19.49
N GLN A 350 -36.10 5.06 20.12
CA GLN A 350 -36.98 4.05 19.53
C GLN A 350 -37.66 4.66 18.30
N ILE A 351 -37.69 3.93 17.20
CA ILE A 351 -38.63 4.16 16.11
C ILE A 351 -39.35 2.83 15.88
N LYS A 352 -40.68 2.89 16.00
CA LYS A 352 -41.64 1.88 15.58
C LYS A 352 -41.68 1.76 14.07
#